data_AF-A0A6G2DG32-F1
#
_entry.id   AF-A0A6G2DG32-F1
#
_cell.length_a   1.000
_cell.length_b   1.000
_cell.length_c   1.000
_cell.angle_alpha   90.00
_cell.angle_beta   90.00
_cell.angle_gamma   90.00
#
_symmetry.space_group_name_H-M   'P 1'
#
loop_
_entity.id
_entity.type
_entity.pdbx_description
1 polymer ?
#
loop_
_entity_poly.entity_id
_entity_poly.type
_entity_poly.pdbx_seq_one_letter_code
_entity_poly.pdbx_strand_id
1 'polypeptide(L)' 'IAEPVYAYQGGGVQLQKAGVFFVKELNAQKARLKLLIALNAGLTGQALKDYMEG' A
#
# COMPACT_ATOMS: atom_id res chain seq x y z
N ILE A 1 -7.95 13.63 -3.61
CA ILE A 1 -8.67 12.50 -4.27
C ILE A 1 -7.83 12.05 -5.46
N ALA A 2 -6.91 11.11 -5.25
CA ALA A 2 -6.08 10.56 -6.33
C ALA A 2 -6.76 9.30 -6.89
N GLU A 3 -7.33 9.40 -8.08
CA GLU A 3 -7.93 8.29 -8.82
C GLU A 3 -6.85 7.30 -9.31
N PRO A 4 -7.12 5.99 -9.36
CA PRO A 4 -6.18 4.95 -9.80
C PRO A 4 -6.09 4.93 -11.33
N VAL A 5 -5.77 6.05 -11.95
CA VAL A 5 -5.52 6.10 -13.40
C VAL A 5 -4.02 6.10 -13.58
N TYR A 6 -3.45 4.93 -13.91
CA TYR A 6 -2.47 4.74 -14.98
C TYR A 6 -2.17 3.23 -15.06
N ALA A 7 -3.04 2.51 -15.77
CA ALA A 7 -2.77 1.17 -16.24
C ALA A 7 -1.77 1.22 -17.41
N TYR A 8 -0.55 1.68 -17.15
CA TYR A 8 0.52 1.61 -18.14
C TYR A 8 1.31 0.31 -17.97
N GLN A 9 1.61 -0.34 -19.08
CA GLN A 9 2.44 -1.54 -19.12
C GLN A 9 3.86 -1.15 -18.65
N GLY A 10 4.29 -1.68 -17.49
CA GLY A 10 5.54 -1.30 -16.82
C GLY A 10 5.38 -0.27 -15.68
N GLY A 11 4.16 0.23 -15.45
CA GLY A 11 3.82 1.10 -14.33
C GLY A 11 3.40 0.33 -13.07
N GLY A 12 2.87 1.06 -12.08
CA GLY A 12 2.51 0.54 -10.75
C GLY A 12 1.59 -0.69 -10.72
N VAL A 13 0.91 -1.01 -11.83
CA VAL A 13 0.12 -2.23 -11.98
C VAL A 13 0.97 -3.51 -11.85
N GLN A 14 2.21 -3.52 -12.34
CA GLN A 14 3.07 -4.70 -12.17
C GLN A 14 3.53 -4.86 -10.72
N LEU A 15 3.84 -3.75 -10.05
CA LEU A 15 4.18 -3.73 -8.63
C LEU A 15 2.98 -4.19 -7.78
N GLN A 16 1.76 -3.78 -8.13
CA GLN A 16 0.56 -4.23 -7.42
C GLN A 16 0.34 -5.74 -7.59
N LYS A 17 0.56 -6.28 -8.80
CA LYS A 17 0.54 -7.73 -9.07
C LYS A 17 1.64 -8.49 -8.35
N ALA A 18 2.78 -7.84 -8.07
CA ALA A 18 3.87 -8.39 -7.28
C ALA A 18 3.64 -8.31 -5.76
N GLY A 19 2.50 -7.79 -5.31
CA GLY A 19 2.15 -7.68 -3.88
C GLY A 19 2.64 -6.39 -3.21
N VAL A 20 3.04 -5.38 -3.99
CA VAL A 20 3.38 -4.06 -3.45
C VAL A 20 2.11 -3.29 -3.09
N PHE A 21 2.05 -2.78 -1.86
CA PHE A 21 0.95 -1.95 -1.37
C PHE A 21 1.13 -0.49 -1.82
N PHE A 22 0.08 0.09 -2.40
CA PHE A 22 0.06 1.50 -2.79
C PHE A 22 -0.60 2.33 -1.70
N VAL A 23 0.22 2.97 -0.87
CA VAL A 23 -0.26 3.88 0.16
C VAL A 23 -0.50 5.25 -0.48
N LYS A 24 -1.76 5.67 -0.60
CA LYS A 24 -2.10 7.00 -1.11
C LYS A 24 -1.73 8.06 -0.08
N GLU A 25 -1.18 9.18 -0.54
CA GLU A 25 -1.03 10.42 0.26
C GLU A 25 -0.12 10.30 1.51
N LEU A 26 0.80 9.34 1.57
CA LEU A 26 1.82 9.24 2.63
C LEU A 26 3.25 9.46 2.12
N ASN A 27 4.05 10.19 2.88
CA ASN A 27 5.50 10.22 2.72
C ASN A 27 6.13 8.90 3.24
N ALA A 28 7.36 8.61 2.83
CA ALA A 28 8.03 7.36 3.19
C ALA A 28 8.12 7.11 4.71
N GLN A 29 8.28 8.16 5.52
CA GLN A 29 8.39 8.05 6.97
C GLN A 29 7.07 7.67 7.63
N LYS A 30 5.96 8.29 7.22
CA LYS A 30 4.62 7.95 7.72
C LYS A 30 4.21 6.55 7.26
N ALA A 31 4.55 6.16 6.03
CA ALA A 31 4.25 4.82 5.52
C ALA A 31 4.98 3.74 6.33
N ARG A 32 6.24 3.99 6.71
CA ARG A 32 7.01 3.11 7.61
C ARG A 32 6.34 2.99 8.98
N LEU A 33 5.87 4.10 9.55
CA LEU A 33 5.20 4.06 10.85
C LEU A 33 3.88 3.28 10.79
N LYS A 34 3.07 3.51 9.75
CA LYS A 34 1.83 2.77 9.50
C LYS A 34 2.08 1.27 9.37
N LEU A 35 3.13 0.88 8.64
CA LEU A 35 3.55 -0.52 8.53
C LEU A 35 3.96 -1.11 9.89
N LEU A 36 4.75 -0.39 10.69
CA LEU A 36 5.17 -0.85 12.01
C LEU A 36 3.97 -1.05 12.94
N ILE A 37 2.98 -0.15 12.90
CA ILE A 37 1.74 -0.29 13.68
C ILE A 37 0.95 -1.52 13.22
N ALA A 38 0.80 -1.71 11.91
CA ALA A 38 0.07 -2.84 11.35
C ALA A 38 0.70 -4.20 11.73
N LEU A 39 2.03 -4.28 11.67
CA LEU A 39 2.77 -5.48 12.05
C LEU A 39 2.67 -5.75 13.56
N ASN A 40 2.78 -4.71 14.40
CA ASN A 40 2.61 -4.86 15.86
C ASN A 40 1.17 -5.23 16.24
N ALA A 41 0.18 -4.80 15.46
CA ALA A 41 -1.21 -5.19 15.62
C ALA A 41 -1.51 -6.62 15.14
N GLY A 42 -0.52 -7.34 14.59
CA GLY A 42 -0.70 -8.71 14.09
C GLY A 42 -1.50 -8.79 12.80
N LEU A 43 -1.62 -7.69 12.04
CA LEU A 43 -2.36 -7.68 10.78
C LEU A 43 -1.60 -8.50 9.73
N THR A 44 -2.32 -9.39 9.05
CA THR A 44 -1.79 -10.27 8.01
C THR A 44 -2.74 -10.35 6.82
N GLY A 45 -2.22 -10.79 5.67
CA GLY A 45 -3.02 -11.02 4.46
C GLY A 45 -3.84 -9.80 4.02
N GLN A 46 -5.14 -10.00 3.85
CA GLN A 46 -6.06 -8.96 3.38
C GLN A 46 -6.21 -7.80 4.39
N ALA A 47 -6.19 -8.10 5.70
CA ALA A 47 -6.34 -7.06 6.74
C ALA A 47 -5.15 -6.08 6.76
N LEU A 48 -3.94 -6.58 6.51
CA LEU A 48 -2.76 -5.73 6.36
C LEU A 48 -2.87 -4.84 5.11
N LYS A 49 -3.34 -5.41 4.00
CA LYS A 49 -3.54 -4.69 2.74
C LYS A 49 -4.58 -3.57 2.92
N ASP A 50 -5.74 -3.89 3.48
CA ASP A 50 -6.82 -2.92 3.71
C ASP A 50 -6.37 -1.79 4.64
N TYR A 51 -5.60 -2.12 5.69
CA TYR A 51 -5.03 -1.11 6.57
C TYR A 51 -4.01 -0.22 5.86
N MET A 52 -3.17 -0.77 4.99
CA MET A 52 -2.14 -0.01 4.28
C MET A 52 -2.74 0.88 3.17
N GLU A 53 -3.73 0.38 2.42
CA GLU A 53 -4.39 1.08 1.31
C GLU A 53 -5.51 2.04 1.74
N GLY A 54 -6.09 1.83 2.94
CA GLY A 54 -7.12 2.69 3.53
C GLY A 54 -6.62 3.96 4.22
#